data_AF-A0A947GG67-F1
#
_entry.id   AF-A0A947GG67-F1
#
_cell.length_a   1.000
_cell.length_b   1.000
_cell.length_c   1.000
_cell.angle_alpha   90.00
_cell.angle_beta   90.00
_cell.angle_gamma   90.00
#
_symmetry.space_group_name_H-M   'P 1'
#
loop_
_entity.id
_entity.type
_entity.pdbx_description
1 polymer ?
#
loop_
_entity_poly.entity_id
_entity_poly.type
_entity_poly.pdbx_seq_one_letter_code
_entity_poly.pdbx_strand_id
1 'polypeptide(L)'
;MHLLSKKSLLSETSIPVILQWWQRRKRRANSGDVLSNPVVKDVDSNYLDKYQRLMDIYAVVKSGGAAAQIQAAKDHCGREREAITQRLNQISNQPEATDEYLRLLHEAQEIEQSTHWRINQLKDIHPEEEIAVRDYLPEIEQVLIR
;
A
#
# COMPACT_ATOMS: atom_id res chain seq x y z
N MET A 1 -14.72 20.64 9.32
CA MET A 1 -13.96 20.32 8.10
C MET A 1 -12.49 20.24 8.47
N HIS A 2 -11.92 19.04 8.52
CA HIS A 2 -10.46 18.91 8.69
C HIS A 2 -9.81 19.12 7.33
N LEU A 3 -9.12 20.25 7.19
CA LEU A 3 -8.29 20.53 6.01
C LEU A 3 -6.98 19.77 6.20
N LEU A 4 -6.81 18.69 5.43
CA LEU A 4 -5.60 17.88 5.43
C LEU A 4 -4.41 18.70 4.90
N SER A 5 -3.21 18.43 5.39
CA SER A 5 -1.96 19.05 4.93
C SER A 5 -1.79 18.98 3.41
N LYS A 6 -1.30 20.07 2.78
CA LYS A 6 -1.08 20.25 1.32
C LYS A 6 -0.27 19.14 0.62
N LYS A 7 0.32 18.20 1.36
CA LYS A 7 1.07 17.05 0.83
C LYS A 7 0.23 15.77 0.68
N SER A 8 -1.00 15.74 1.17
CA SER A 8 -1.89 14.60 1.01
C SER A 8 -2.66 14.71 -0.31
N LEU A 9 -2.68 13.66 -1.12
CA LEU A 9 -3.53 13.56 -2.32
C LEU A 9 -5.04 13.64 -1.99
N LEU A 10 -5.41 13.37 -0.73
CA LEU A 10 -6.76 13.55 -0.20
C LEU A 10 -7.03 14.99 0.28
N SER A 11 -6.01 15.85 0.39
CA SER A 11 -6.19 17.25 0.85
C SER A 11 -6.98 18.12 -0.10
N GLU A 12 -6.99 17.78 -1.39
CA GLU A 12 -7.69 18.53 -2.42
C GLU A 12 -9.10 17.99 -2.71
N THR A 13 -9.45 16.80 -2.21
CA THR A 13 -10.73 16.16 -2.52
C THR A 13 -11.15 15.24 -1.39
N SER A 14 -12.31 15.50 -0.80
CA SER A 14 -12.84 14.71 0.31
C SER A 14 -13.17 13.27 -0.11
N ILE A 15 -12.98 12.32 0.81
CA ILE A 15 -13.30 10.88 0.62
C ILE A 15 -14.72 10.66 0.06
N PRO A 16 -15.79 11.32 0.55
CA PRO A 16 -17.13 11.15 -0.02
C PRO A 16 -17.23 11.47 -1.51
N VAL A 17 -16.51 12.49 -1.99
CA VAL A 17 -16.51 12.88 -3.41
C VAL A 17 -15.85 11.80 -4.27
N ILE A 18 -14.73 11.24 -3.78
CA ILE A 18 -14.02 10.13 -4.44
C ILE A 18 -14.93 8.89 -4.54
N LEU A 19 -15.62 8.55 -3.45
CA LEU A 19 -16.54 7.41 -3.41
C LEU A 19 -17.75 7.60 -4.32
N GLN A 20 -18.34 8.81 -4.36
CA GLN A 20 -19.45 9.13 -5.27
C GLN A 20 -19.04 9.03 -6.74
N TRP A 21 -17.84 9.52 -7.09
CA TRP A 21 -17.29 9.35 -8.43
C TRP A 21 -17.16 7.87 -8.79
N TRP A 22 -16.59 7.05 -7.90
CA TRP A 22 -16.42 5.62 -8.13
C TRP A 22 -17.76 4.89 -8.32
N GLN A 23 -18.76 5.17 -7.49
CA GLN A 23 -20.11 4.62 -7.65
C GLN A 23 -20.75 5.03 -8.98
N ARG A 24 -20.55 6.27 -9.44
CA ARG A 24 -21.02 6.71 -10.76
C ARG A 24 -20.33 5.95 -11.88
N ARG A 25 -19.02 5.71 -11.75
CA ARG A 25 -18.24 4.90 -12.69
C ARG A 25 -18.73 3.45 -12.75
N LYS A 26 -18.90 2.79 -11.60
CA LYS A 26 -19.48 1.43 -11.49
C LYS A 26 -20.83 1.33 -12.20
N ARG A 27 -21.75 2.25 -11.92
CA ARG A 27 -23.09 2.27 -12.55
C ARG A 27 -23.02 2.40 -14.08
N ARG A 28 -22.14 3.27 -14.59
CA ARG A 28 -21.94 3.45 -16.03
C ARG A 28 -21.41 2.19 -16.71
N ALA A 29 -20.46 1.49 -16.09
CA ALA A 29 -19.96 0.22 -16.60
C ALA A 29 -21.06 -0.85 -16.67
N ASN A 30 -21.97 -0.87 -15.68
CA ASN A 30 -23.06 -1.84 -15.61
C ASN A 30 -24.25 -1.52 -16.53
N SER A 31 -24.36 -0.29 -17.04
CA SER A 31 -25.53 0.16 -17.82
C SER A 31 -25.48 -0.23 -19.30
N GLY A 32 -24.39 -0.84 -19.80
CA GLY A 32 -24.29 -1.37 -21.16
C GLY A 32 -24.35 -0.35 -22.30
N ASP A 33 -24.51 0.94 -22.00
CA ASP A 33 -24.62 2.01 -22.99
C ASP A 33 -23.23 2.47 -23.47
N VAL A 34 -22.64 1.66 -24.35
CA VAL A 34 -21.28 1.82 -24.88
C VAL A 34 -21.21 2.94 -25.93
N LEU A 35 -22.34 3.39 -26.48
CA LEU A 35 -22.37 4.26 -27.68
C LEU A 35 -22.37 5.77 -27.39
N SER A 36 -22.53 6.19 -26.13
CA SER A 36 -22.78 7.61 -25.80
C SER A 36 -21.63 8.34 -25.11
N ASN A 37 -20.49 7.70 -24.87
CA ASN A 37 -19.58 8.15 -23.79
C ASN A 37 -18.19 8.55 -24.28
N PRO A 38 -17.95 9.83 -24.63
CA PRO A 38 -16.60 10.36 -24.65
C PRO A 38 -16.13 10.39 -23.19
N VAL A 39 -15.36 9.37 -22.79
CA VAL A 39 -14.58 9.41 -21.55
C VAL A 39 -13.77 10.70 -21.62
N VAL A 40 -14.12 11.68 -20.79
CA VAL A 40 -13.33 12.90 -20.61
C VAL A 40 -12.04 12.46 -19.93
N LYS A 41 -11.06 12.02 -20.73
CA LYS A 41 -9.86 11.31 -20.31
C LYS A 41 -9.09 12.01 -19.19
N ASP A 42 -9.13 13.34 -19.14
CA ASP A 42 -8.32 14.14 -18.21
C ASP A 42 -8.98 14.37 -16.84
N VAL A 43 -10.31 14.36 -16.75
CA VAL A 43 -11.01 14.49 -15.46
C VAL A 43 -11.04 13.13 -14.75
N ASP A 44 -11.17 12.06 -15.52
CA ASP A 44 -11.30 10.69 -15.01
C ASP A 44 -9.98 10.15 -14.43
N SER A 45 -8.82 10.60 -14.95
CA SER A 45 -7.49 10.20 -14.44
C SER A 45 -7.20 10.76 -13.05
N ASN A 46 -7.49 12.04 -12.79
CA ASN A 46 -7.24 12.66 -11.47
C ASN A 46 -8.06 12.01 -10.34
N TYR A 47 -9.32 11.64 -10.60
CA TYR A 47 -10.13 10.91 -9.62
C TYR A 47 -9.71 9.45 -9.46
N LEU A 48 -9.18 8.82 -10.52
CA LEU A 48 -8.65 7.47 -10.46
C LEU A 48 -7.42 7.38 -9.55
N ASP A 49 -6.47 8.30 -9.69
CA ASP A 49 -5.26 8.34 -8.85
C ASP A 49 -5.63 8.57 -7.37
N LYS A 50 -6.60 9.47 -7.12
CA LYS A 50 -7.14 9.71 -5.78
C LYS A 50 -7.85 8.49 -5.19
N TYR A 51 -8.61 7.76 -6.02
CA TYR A 51 -9.24 6.53 -5.61
C TYR A 51 -8.22 5.42 -5.33
N GLN A 52 -7.19 5.27 -6.16
CA GLN A 52 -6.10 4.32 -5.92
C GLN A 52 -5.39 4.61 -4.60
N ARG A 53 -5.03 5.87 -4.36
CA ARG A 53 -4.43 6.29 -3.08
C ARG A 53 -5.36 6.00 -1.90
N LEU A 54 -6.66 6.29 -2.03
CA LEU A 54 -7.65 5.96 -1.01
C LEU A 54 -7.68 4.44 -0.71
N MET A 55 -7.61 3.60 -1.74
CA MET A 55 -7.57 2.14 -1.59
C MET A 55 -6.28 1.64 -0.95
N ASP A 56 -5.13 2.23 -1.28
CA ASP A 56 -3.85 1.89 -0.68
C ASP A 56 -3.85 2.17 0.83
N ILE A 57 -4.34 3.35 1.23
CA ILE A 57 -4.47 3.71 2.64
C ILE A 57 -5.52 2.84 3.34
N TYR A 58 -6.67 2.58 2.70
CA TYR A 58 -7.70 1.68 3.22
C TYR A 58 -7.13 0.29 3.53
N ALA A 59 -6.37 -0.30 2.60
CA ALA A 59 -5.73 -1.60 2.82
C ALA A 59 -4.78 -1.57 4.02
N VAL A 60 -4.06 -0.45 4.21
CA VAL A 60 -3.18 -0.25 5.36
C VAL A 60 -3.95 -0.12 6.66
N VAL A 61 -5.00 0.71 6.70
CA VAL A 61 -5.87 0.89 7.88
C VAL A 61 -6.53 -0.43 8.28
N LYS A 62 -7.14 -1.15 7.32
CA LYS A 62 -7.77 -2.45 7.55
C LYS A 62 -6.76 -3.44 8.17
N SER A 63 -5.50 -3.39 7.74
CA SER A 63 -4.45 -4.29 8.21
C SER A 63 -3.75 -3.82 9.48
N GLY A 64 -4.30 -2.84 10.21
CA GLY A 64 -3.80 -2.40 11.52
C GLY A 64 -3.01 -1.09 11.52
N GLY A 65 -2.95 -0.37 10.39
CA GLY A 65 -2.31 0.94 10.27
C GLY A 65 -0.82 0.89 9.87
N ALA A 66 -0.28 2.04 9.47
CA ALA A 66 1.07 2.11 8.92
C ALA A 66 2.14 1.79 9.98
N ALA A 67 1.98 2.31 11.19
CA ALA A 67 2.93 2.10 12.29
C ALA A 67 3.07 0.62 12.67
N ALA A 68 1.96 -0.10 12.81
CA ALA A 68 1.97 -1.52 13.14
C ALA A 68 2.65 -2.35 12.03
N GLN A 69 2.37 -2.03 10.77
CA GLN A 69 2.99 -2.72 9.64
C GLN A 69 4.48 -2.42 9.50
N ILE A 70 4.92 -1.18 9.78
CA ILE A 70 6.35 -0.84 9.81
C ILE A 70 7.06 -1.67 10.87
N GLN A 71 6.47 -1.81 12.07
CA GLN A 71 7.06 -2.63 13.12
C GLN A 71 7.13 -4.11 12.70
N ALA A 72 6.03 -4.65 12.17
CA ALA A 72 5.99 -6.03 11.69
C ALA A 72 7.03 -6.30 10.59
N ALA A 73 7.24 -5.37 9.66
CA ALA A 73 8.24 -5.47 8.61
C ALA A 73 9.68 -5.50 9.17
N LYS A 74 9.97 -4.64 10.16
CA LYS A 74 11.27 -4.66 10.85
C LYS A 74 11.51 -5.96 11.60
N ASP A 75 10.51 -6.43 12.34
CA ASP A 75 10.61 -7.66 13.12
C ASP A 75 10.81 -8.88 12.22
N HIS A 76 10.09 -8.94 11.09
CA HIS A 76 10.27 -9.99 10.09
C HIS A 76 11.69 -9.95 9.49
N CYS A 77 12.13 -8.79 9.01
CA CYS A 77 13.49 -8.64 8.46
C CYS A 77 14.58 -9.02 9.48
N GLY A 78 14.40 -8.66 10.76
CA GLY A 78 15.31 -9.05 11.83
C GLY A 78 15.39 -10.56 12.01
N ARG A 79 14.25 -11.25 12.06
CA ARG A 79 14.20 -12.72 12.19
C ARG A 79 14.82 -13.44 11.00
N GLU A 80 14.49 -13.03 9.77
CA GLU A 80 15.05 -13.67 8.57
C GLU A 80 16.57 -13.45 8.49
N ARG A 81 17.03 -12.22 8.76
CA ARG A 81 18.46 -11.91 8.78
C ARG A 81 19.19 -12.73 9.84
N GLU A 82 18.61 -12.90 11.01
CA GLU A 82 19.19 -13.74 12.06
C GLU A 82 19.27 -15.21 11.62
N ALA A 83 18.21 -15.76 11.03
CA ALA A 83 18.19 -17.13 10.51
C ALA A 83 19.26 -17.35 9.42
N ILE A 84 19.37 -16.42 8.47
CA ILE A 84 20.41 -16.45 7.43
C ILE A 84 21.81 -16.36 8.05
N THR A 85 22.02 -15.46 9.01
CA THR A 85 23.32 -15.30 9.70
C THR A 85 23.71 -16.59 10.42
N GLN A 86 22.77 -17.22 11.12
CA GLN A 86 23.00 -18.51 11.76
C GLN A 86 23.38 -19.59 10.74
N ARG A 87 22.70 -19.64 9.59
CA ARG A 87 23.01 -20.59 8.53
C ARG A 87 24.38 -20.35 7.91
N LEU A 88 24.72 -19.10 7.61
CA LEU A 88 26.04 -18.70 7.09
C LEU A 88 27.17 -19.13 8.06
N ASN A 89 26.95 -18.94 9.37
CA ASN A 89 27.92 -19.37 10.39
C ASN A 89 28.11 -20.90 10.45
N GLN A 90 27.07 -21.69 10.15
CA GLN A 90 27.15 -23.15 10.12
C GLN A 90 27.94 -23.66 8.92
N ILE A 91 27.84 -22.98 7.78
CA ILE A 91 28.44 -23.43 6.51
C ILE A 91 29.77 -22.73 6.17
N SER A 92 30.18 -21.72 6.94
CA SER A 92 31.39 -20.90 6.64
C SER A 92 32.70 -21.68 6.58
N ASN A 93 32.78 -22.83 7.27
CA ASN A 93 33.95 -23.71 7.28
C ASN A 93 33.80 -24.93 6.35
N GLN A 94 32.75 -24.96 5.51
CA GLN A 94 32.47 -26.06 4.57
C GLN A 94 32.83 -25.62 3.16
N PRO A 95 33.98 -26.08 2.60
CA PRO A 95 34.43 -25.68 1.26
C PRO A 95 33.40 -25.97 0.16
N GLU A 96 32.63 -27.05 0.32
CA GLU A 96 31.62 -27.48 -0.64
C GLU A 96 30.36 -26.60 -0.63
N ALA A 97 30.19 -25.73 0.38
CA ALA A 97 28.99 -24.90 0.56
C ALA A 97 29.10 -23.50 -0.06
N THR A 98 30.10 -23.25 -0.91
CA THR A 98 30.37 -21.92 -1.50
C THR A 98 29.15 -21.33 -2.23
N ASP A 99 28.44 -22.15 -3.01
CA ASP A 99 27.24 -21.70 -3.75
C ASP A 99 26.07 -21.37 -2.80
N GLU A 100 25.87 -22.18 -1.75
CA GLU A 100 24.86 -21.91 -0.73
C GLU A 100 25.18 -20.63 0.04
N TYR A 101 26.44 -20.41 0.36
CA TYR A 101 26.93 -19.21 1.04
C TYR A 101 26.64 -17.94 0.24
N LEU A 102 26.98 -17.93 -1.06
CA LEU A 102 26.71 -16.79 -1.93
C LEU A 102 25.21 -16.53 -2.11
N ARG A 103 24.41 -17.59 -2.24
CA ARG A 103 22.95 -17.47 -2.34
C ARG A 103 22.34 -16.83 -1.09
N LEU A 104 22.77 -17.27 0.09
CA LEU A 104 22.28 -16.73 1.37
C LEU A 104 22.67 -15.26 1.58
N LEU A 105 23.85 -14.85 1.12
CA LEU A 105 24.24 -13.43 1.13
C LEU A 105 23.33 -12.59 0.23
N HIS A 106 23.00 -13.10 -0.96
CA HIS A 106 22.08 -12.42 -1.87
C HIS A 106 20.67 -12.32 -1.28
N GLU A 107 20.17 -13.41 -0.72
CA GLU A 107 18.86 -13.48 -0.08
C GLU A 107 18.74 -12.47 1.09
N ALA A 108 19.78 -12.35 1.92
CA ALA A 108 19.81 -11.33 2.98
C ALA A 108 19.70 -9.90 2.43
N GLN A 109 20.42 -9.61 1.34
CA GLN A 109 20.38 -8.31 0.69
C GLN A 109 18.99 -8.00 0.09
N GLU A 110 18.36 -8.98 -0.56
CA GLU A 110 17.03 -8.82 -1.14
C GLU A 110 15.96 -8.57 -0.06
N ILE A 111 16.04 -9.27 1.06
CA ILE A 111 15.12 -9.08 2.20
C ILE A 111 15.27 -7.66 2.77
N GLU A 112 16.50 -7.16 2.94
CA GLU A 112 16.74 -5.80 3.41
C GLU A 112 16.21 -4.75 2.44
N GLN A 113 16.45 -4.92 1.13
CA GLN A 113 15.97 -4.00 0.10
C GLN A 113 14.44 -3.97 0.02
N SER A 114 13.81 -5.15 -0.01
CA SER A 114 12.34 -5.30 -0.04
C SER A 114 11.71 -4.67 1.20
N THR A 115 12.27 -4.94 2.38
CA THR A 115 11.81 -4.35 3.65
C THR A 115 11.95 -2.83 3.65
N HIS A 116 13.10 -2.32 3.20
CA HIS A 116 13.34 -0.88 3.13
C HIS A 116 12.36 -0.18 2.19
N TRP A 117 12.14 -0.74 1.00
CA TRP A 117 11.15 -0.25 0.06
C TRP A 117 9.74 -0.21 0.67
N ARG A 118 9.32 -1.30 1.33
CA ARG A 118 7.99 -1.37 1.97
C ARG A 118 7.84 -0.35 3.09
N ILE A 119 8.86 -0.18 3.94
CA ILE A 119 8.84 0.83 5.00
C ILE A 119 8.73 2.25 4.43
N ASN A 120 9.44 2.54 3.34
CA ASN A 120 9.36 3.86 2.69
C ASN A 120 7.96 4.13 2.13
N GLN A 121 7.32 3.13 1.50
CA GLN A 121 5.92 3.24 1.06
C GLN A 121 4.96 3.51 2.22
N LEU A 122 5.14 2.81 3.36
CA LEU A 122 4.29 3.03 4.53
C LEU A 122 4.51 4.40 5.20
N LYS A 123 5.74 4.92 5.16
CA LYS A 123 6.08 6.27 5.68
C LYS A 123 5.52 7.39 4.82
N ASP A 124 5.23 7.13 3.55
CA ASP A 124 4.59 8.09 2.66
C ASP A 124 3.11 8.32 3.02
N ILE A 125 2.50 7.42 3.81
CA ILE A 125 1.13 7.61 4.32
C ILE A 125 1.15 8.62 5.45
N HIS A 126 0.48 9.76 5.26
CA HIS A 126 0.40 10.78 6.29
C HIS A 126 -0.56 10.33 7.42
N PRO A 127 -0.26 10.60 8.70
CA PRO A 127 -1.15 10.22 9.81
C PRO A 127 -2.58 10.76 9.66
N GLU A 128 -2.74 11.96 9.09
CA GLU A 128 -4.05 12.54 8.82
C GLU A 128 -4.84 11.78 7.74
N GLU A 129 -4.16 11.20 6.74
CA GLU A 129 -4.79 10.34 5.74
C GLU A 129 -5.29 9.04 6.39
N GLU A 130 -4.48 8.45 7.26
CA GLU A 130 -4.86 7.24 7.99
C GLU A 130 -6.07 7.50 8.90
N ILE A 131 -6.09 8.63 9.61
CA ILE A 131 -7.23 9.05 10.44
C ILE A 131 -8.48 9.27 9.57
N ALA A 132 -8.37 10.05 8.50
CA ALA A 132 -9.50 10.30 7.62
C ALA A 132 -10.09 9.00 7.05
N VAL A 133 -9.25 8.08 6.55
CA VAL A 133 -9.73 6.80 6.03
C VAL A 133 -10.37 5.94 7.12
N ARG A 134 -9.83 5.99 8.34
CA ARG A 134 -10.43 5.29 9.50
C ARG A 134 -11.81 5.83 9.86
N ASP A 135 -11.98 7.15 9.82
CA ASP A 135 -13.26 7.80 10.12
C ASP A 135 -14.34 7.46 9.07
N TYR A 136 -13.94 7.26 7.81
CA TYR A 136 -14.83 6.90 6.69
C TYR A 136 -14.84 5.40 6.36
N LEU A 137 -14.27 4.55 7.22
CA LEU A 137 -14.16 3.11 6.96
C LEU A 137 -15.54 2.48 6.62
N PRO A 138 -16.63 2.76 7.37
CA PRO A 138 -17.94 2.17 7.07
C PRO A 138 -18.46 2.56 5.67
N GLU A 139 -18.31 3.81 5.25
CA GLU A 139 -18.75 4.28 3.94
C GLU A 139 -17.92 3.68 2.81
N ILE A 140 -16.61 3.55 3.02
CA ILE A 140 -15.71 2.90 2.05
C ILE A 140 -16.13 1.44 1.85
N GLU A 141 -16.34 0.69 2.93
CA GLU A 141 -16.74 -0.72 2.88
C GLU A 141 -18.11 -0.91 2.19
N GLN A 142 -19.09 -0.03 2.47
CA GLN A 142 -20.38 -0.05 1.80
C GLN A 142 -20.26 0.12 0.28
N VAL A 143 -19.35 0.98 -0.18
CA VAL A 143 -19.09 1.24 -1.60
C VAL A 143 -18.32 0.09 -2.26
N LEU A 144 -17.51 -0.65 -1.51
CA LEU A 144 -16.73 -1.78 -2.03
C LEU A 144 -17.56 -3.06 -2.16
N ILE A 145 -18.41 -3.34 -1.18
CA ILE A 145 -19.25 -4.56 -1.12
C ILE A 145 -20.42 -4.51 -2.11
N ARG A 146 -20.91 -3.30 -2.44
CA ARG A 146 -22.05 -3.07 -3.37
C ARG A 146 -21.60 -2.66 -4.76
#